data_AF-A0A9W4XJ53-F1
#
_entry.id   AF-A0A9W4XJ53-F1
#
_cell.length_a   1.000
_cell.length_b   1.000
_cell.length_c   1.000
_cell.angle_alpha   90.00
_cell.angle_beta   90.00
_cell.angle_gamma   90.00
#
_symmetry.space_group_name_H-M   'P 1'
#
loop_
_entity.id
_entity.type
_entity.pdbx_description
1 polymer ?
#
loop_
_entity_poly.entity_id
_entity_poly.type
_entity_poly.pdbx_seq_one_letter_code
_entity_poly.pdbx_strand_id
1 'polypeptide(L)'
;MSLNLSLYTISSVLILDNEGKRLFAKYYKPTLPETNNTFSSSQFDTKEKQLKFESTLFSKINKINQDILIFENNLICYKQVNDIIIIFISPLSENESLVYSTLSNFNEALLILFDNSIDKLTLLEKYDLLCLCLDEIIDDGIIIEYDPATIVSRVTKPHSNQIDVNNLRNIDISEKGLFNALSFASKKLGERLQQGL
;
A
#
# COMPACT_ATOMS: atom_id res chain seq x y z
N MET A 1 -31.16 8.35 5.58
CA MET A 1 -29.83 7.78 5.35
C MET A 1 -29.25 8.56 4.18
N SER A 2 -28.48 9.61 4.46
CA SER A 2 -27.82 10.39 3.40
C SER A 2 -26.76 9.52 2.75
N LEU A 3 -26.77 9.42 1.43
CA LEU A 3 -25.68 8.79 0.69
C LEU A 3 -24.42 9.64 0.92
N ASN A 4 -23.42 9.06 1.56
CA ASN A 4 -22.08 9.63 1.59
C ASN A 4 -21.45 9.34 0.22
N LEU A 5 -21.21 10.38 -0.58
CA LEU A 5 -20.62 10.29 -1.92
C LEU A 5 -19.11 10.60 -1.92
N SER A 6 -18.52 10.86 -0.75
CA SER A 6 -17.08 11.10 -0.63
C SER A 6 -16.31 9.80 -0.84
N LEU A 7 -15.24 9.87 -1.63
CA LEU A 7 -14.28 8.77 -1.82
C LEU A 7 -13.20 8.75 -0.72
N TYR A 8 -13.06 9.85 0.01
CA TYR A 8 -12.08 9.94 1.09
C TYR A 8 -12.56 9.11 2.27
N THR A 9 -11.89 7.98 2.51
CA THR A 9 -12.22 7.04 3.59
C THR A 9 -11.28 7.21 4.77
N ILE A 10 -9.98 7.43 4.51
CA ILE A 10 -8.94 7.41 5.54
C ILE A 10 -8.38 8.82 5.74
N SER A 11 -8.40 9.30 6.99
CA SER A 11 -7.84 10.59 7.38
C SER A 11 -6.34 10.49 7.66
N SER A 12 -5.91 9.42 8.35
CA SER A 12 -4.49 9.21 8.65
C SER A 12 -4.17 7.75 8.96
N VAL A 13 -2.91 7.39 8.72
CA VAL A 13 -2.33 6.10 9.08
C VAL A 13 -1.12 6.33 9.98
N LEU A 14 -1.10 5.63 11.11
CA LEU A 14 -0.05 5.73 12.12
C LEU A 14 0.47 4.33 12.44
N ILE A 15 1.77 4.25 12.68
CA ILE A 15 2.41 3.06 13.22
C ILE A 15 3.21 3.50 14.43
N LEU A 16 2.82 2.98 15.59
CA LEU A 16 3.42 3.28 16.87
C LEU A 16 4.16 2.04 17.39
N ASP A 17 5.19 2.29 18.17
CA ASP A 17 5.85 1.30 18.99
C ASP A 17 5.01 0.96 20.24
N ASN A 18 5.34 -0.13 20.93
CA ASN A 18 4.72 -0.51 22.20
C ASN A 18 4.96 0.52 23.33
N GLU A 19 5.88 1.46 23.14
CA GLU A 19 6.12 2.60 24.05
C GLU A 19 5.33 3.86 23.67
N GLY A 20 4.53 3.81 22.59
CA GLY A 20 3.80 4.96 22.06
C GLY A 20 4.68 5.92 21.24
N LYS A 21 5.91 5.52 20.89
CA LYS A 21 6.78 6.29 20.01
C LYS A 21 6.36 6.11 18.55
N ARG A 22 6.30 7.20 17.79
CA ARG A 22 5.99 7.19 16.36
C ARG A 22 7.10 6.49 15.55
N LEU A 23 6.73 5.45 14.79
CA LEU A 23 7.58 4.80 13.78
C LEU A 23 7.23 5.30 12.37
N PHE A 24 5.94 5.40 12.07
CA PHE A 24 5.44 5.94 10.81
C PHE A 24 4.18 6.78 11.08
N ALA A 25 4.01 7.87 10.34
CA ALA A 25 2.77 8.64 10.38
C ALA A 25 2.55 9.35 9.04
N LYS A 26 1.41 9.09 8.41
CA LYS A 26 0.95 9.80 7.22
C LYS A 26 -0.44 10.36 7.51
N TYR A 27 -0.54 11.68 7.43
CA TYR A 27 -1.80 12.41 7.59
C TYR A 27 -2.22 12.91 6.22
N TYR A 28 -3.35 12.40 5.71
CA TYR A 28 -3.84 12.75 4.40
C TYR A 28 -4.55 14.10 4.45
N LYS A 29 -4.32 14.92 3.42
CA LYS A 29 -5.03 16.18 3.21
C LYS A 29 -5.73 16.08 1.87
N PRO A 30 -7.07 16.13 1.80
CA PRO A 30 -7.75 16.13 0.52
C PRO A 30 -7.28 17.33 -0.29
N THR A 31 -6.82 17.06 -1.51
CA THR A 31 -6.29 18.05 -2.46
C THR A 31 -7.42 18.85 -3.14
N LEU A 32 -8.63 18.29 -3.15
CA LEU A 32 -9.83 18.93 -3.66
C LEU A 32 -10.48 19.79 -2.55
N PRO A 33 -10.83 21.06 -2.85
CA PRO A 33 -11.61 21.89 -1.94
C PRO A 33 -13.07 21.43 -1.99
N GLU A 34 -13.40 20.31 -1.33
CA GLU A 34 -14.81 19.94 -1.17
C GLU A 34 -15.50 20.84 -0.14
N THR A 35 -16.70 21.28 -0.52
CA THR A 35 -17.55 22.31 0.07
C THR A 35 -18.12 22.00 1.46
N ASN A 36 -17.61 20.99 2.17
CA ASN A 36 -18.04 20.68 3.53
C ASN A 36 -16.82 20.42 4.41
N ASN A 37 -16.65 21.27 5.42
CA ASN A 37 -15.63 21.30 6.48
C ASN A 37 -15.55 20.02 7.36
N THR A 38 -15.83 18.83 6.84
CA THR A 38 -15.88 17.57 7.60
C THR A 38 -14.59 16.77 7.51
N PHE A 39 -13.77 16.97 6.47
CA PHE A 39 -12.39 16.50 6.52
C PHE A 39 -11.56 17.48 7.34
N SER A 40 -11.07 17.00 8.47
CA SER A 40 -10.42 17.70 9.58
C SER A 40 -9.06 18.30 9.22
N SER A 41 -9.03 19.12 8.17
CA SER A 41 -7.86 19.87 7.70
C SER A 41 -7.20 20.71 8.81
N SER A 42 -7.94 21.09 9.86
CA SER A 42 -7.45 21.90 10.98
C SER A 42 -6.93 21.13 12.21
N GLN A 43 -7.18 19.81 12.33
CA GLN A 43 -6.82 19.06 13.55
C GLN A 43 -5.32 18.68 13.59
N PHE A 44 -4.69 18.49 12.44
CA PHE A 44 -3.32 17.95 12.35
C PHE A 44 -2.28 18.89 11.72
N ASP A 45 -2.56 20.20 11.63
CA ASP A 45 -1.68 21.17 10.95
C ASP A 45 -0.32 21.37 11.63
N THR A 46 -0.22 21.14 12.94
CA THR A 46 1.01 21.33 13.70
C THR A 46 1.52 19.99 14.23
N LYS A 47 2.83 19.74 14.07
CA LYS A 47 3.51 18.54 14.59
C LYS A 47 3.26 18.32 16.08
N GLU A 48 3.19 19.39 16.87
CA GLU A 48 2.88 19.32 18.30
C GLU A 48 1.47 18.78 18.59
N LYS A 49 0.47 19.17 17.80
CA LYS A 49 -0.90 18.67 17.95
C LYS A 49 -0.99 17.19 17.59
N GLN A 50 -0.30 16.78 16.53
CA GLN A 50 -0.20 15.37 16.13
C GLN A 50 0.41 14.50 17.25
N LEU A 51 1.52 14.94 17.85
CA LEU A 51 2.18 14.19 18.93
C LEU A 51 1.29 14.09 20.19
N LYS A 52 0.58 15.16 20.54
CA LYS A 52 -0.39 15.14 21.66
C LYS A 52 -1.54 14.17 21.38
N PHE A 53 -2.06 14.18 20.16
CA PHE A 53 -3.11 13.26 19.73
C PHE A 53 -2.63 11.80 19.80
N GLU A 54 -1.46 11.49 19.26
CA GLU A 54 -0.85 10.15 19.30
C GLU A 54 -0.64 9.63 20.73
N SER A 55 -0.09 10.46 21.62
CA SER A 55 0.13 10.08 23.02
C SER A 55 -1.19 9.80 23.76
N THR A 56 -2.21 10.62 23.48
CA THR A 56 -3.56 10.45 24.05
C THR A 56 -4.23 9.19 23.51
N LEU A 57 -4.08 8.93 22.21
CA LEU A 57 -4.63 7.76 21.54
C LEU A 57 -3.99 6.47 22.06
N PHE A 58 -2.67 6.43 22.15
CA PHE A 58 -1.93 5.30 22.69
C PHE A 58 -2.38 4.95 24.12
N SER A 59 -2.58 5.98 24.96
CA SER A 59 -3.09 5.81 26.32
C SER A 59 -4.51 5.25 26.40
N LYS A 60 -5.31 5.42 25.35
CA LYS A 60 -6.68 4.86 25.25
C LYS A 60 -6.66 3.43 24.71
N ILE A 61 -5.87 3.19 23.67
CA ILE A 61 -5.67 1.87 23.06
C ILE A 61 -5.18 0.86 24.11
N ASN A 62 -4.15 1.22 24.89
CA ASN A 62 -3.58 0.32 25.90
C ASN A 62 -4.57 -0.01 27.04
N LYS A 63 -5.62 0.79 27.24
CA LYS A 63 -6.64 0.53 28.28
C LYS A 63 -7.78 -0.34 27.78
N ILE A 64 -8.04 -0.34 26.48
CA ILE A 64 -9.21 -0.92 25.87
C ILE A 64 -8.70 -1.94 24.85
N ASN A 65 -8.71 -3.23 25.16
CA ASN A 65 -8.27 -4.27 24.22
C ASN A 65 -9.38 -4.57 23.19
N GLN A 66 -9.70 -3.60 22.34
CA GLN A 66 -10.68 -3.74 21.25
C GLN A 66 -9.99 -3.51 19.91
N ASP A 67 -10.60 -3.89 18.80
CA ASP A 67 -10.03 -3.69 17.46
C ASP A 67 -10.47 -2.35 16.83
N ILE A 68 -11.62 -1.83 17.26
CA ILE A 68 -12.25 -0.62 16.76
C ILE A 68 -12.62 0.27 17.95
N LEU A 69 -12.24 1.54 17.88
CA LEU A 69 -12.47 2.55 18.90
C LEU A 69 -12.99 3.83 18.25
N ILE A 70 -13.94 4.48 18.91
CA ILE A 70 -14.39 5.82 18.53
C ILE A 70 -13.71 6.84 19.46
N PHE A 71 -13.01 7.82 18.89
CA PHE A 71 -12.32 8.85 19.65
C PHE A 71 -12.35 10.21 18.94
N GLU A 72 -12.74 11.26 19.66
CA GLU A 72 -12.77 12.65 19.14
C GLU A 72 -13.53 12.80 17.81
N ASN A 73 -14.65 12.09 17.67
CA ASN A 73 -15.46 12.07 16.45
C ASN A 73 -14.76 11.46 15.22
N ASN A 74 -13.69 10.69 15.46
CA ASN A 74 -13.01 9.87 14.48
C ASN A 74 -13.20 8.39 14.83
N LEU A 75 -13.31 7.59 13.79
CA LEU A 75 -13.25 6.15 13.86
C LEU A 75 -11.80 5.69 13.79
N ILE A 76 -11.41 4.84 14.73
CA ILE A 76 -10.03 4.35 14.84
C ILE A 76 -10.07 2.84 14.82
N CYS A 77 -9.49 2.26 13.77
CA CYS A 77 -9.21 0.83 13.71
C CYS A 77 -7.74 0.62 14.01
N TYR A 78 -7.41 -0.36 14.83
CA TYR A 78 -6.01 -0.70 15.07
C TYR A 78 -5.80 -2.19 15.23
N LYS A 79 -4.56 -2.60 15.04
CA LYS A 79 -4.11 -3.97 15.25
C LYS A 79 -2.71 -3.95 15.84
N GLN A 80 -2.56 -4.68 16.93
CA GLN A 80 -1.27 -4.88 17.57
C GLN A 80 -0.62 -6.15 17.02
N VAL A 81 0.63 -6.02 16.58
CA VAL A 81 1.43 -7.12 16.02
C VAL A 81 2.82 -7.04 16.64
N ASN A 82 3.15 -8.04 17.46
CA ASN A 82 4.38 -8.07 18.25
C ASN A 82 4.60 -6.75 19.02
N ASP A 83 5.67 -6.02 18.69
CA ASP A 83 6.06 -4.76 19.34
C ASP A 83 5.50 -3.51 18.64
N ILE A 84 4.64 -3.67 17.64
CA ILE A 84 4.12 -2.58 16.81
C ILE A 84 2.59 -2.51 16.91
N ILE A 85 2.06 -1.28 16.84
CA ILE A 85 0.62 -1.01 16.74
C ILE A 85 0.37 -0.27 15.43
N ILE A 86 -0.38 -0.89 14.53
CA ILE A 86 -0.83 -0.30 13.26
C ILE A 86 -2.20 0.33 13.50
N ILE A 87 -2.38 1.59 13.11
CA ILE A 87 -3.58 2.38 13.41
C ILE A 87 -4.05 3.10 12.15
N PHE A 88 -5.31 2.91 11.80
CA PHE A 88 -6.01 3.61 10.72
C PHE A 88 -7.08 4.50 11.33
N ILE A 89 -7.09 5.76 10.94
CA ILE A 89 -8.04 6.77 11.44
C ILE A 89 -8.89 7.24 10.27
N SER A 90 -10.19 7.22 10.48
CA SER A 90 -11.21 7.57 9.49
C SER A 90 -12.26 8.48 10.12
N PRO A 91 -13.02 9.26 9.33
CA PRO A 91 -14.18 9.99 9.84
C PRO A 91 -15.26 9.05 10.38
N LEU A 92 -16.09 9.52 11.32
CA LEU A 92 -17.20 8.73 11.89
C LEU A 92 -18.28 8.36 10.86
N SER A 93 -18.34 9.04 9.72
CA SER A 93 -19.31 8.78 8.65
C SER A 93 -18.96 7.58 7.77
N GLU A 94 -17.76 7.02 7.91
CA GLU A 94 -17.24 5.95 7.06
C GLU A 94 -17.60 4.56 7.57
N ASN A 95 -17.51 3.57 6.68
CA ASN A 95 -17.80 2.19 7.02
C ASN A 95 -16.64 1.57 7.82
N GLU A 96 -16.91 1.27 9.10
CA GLU A 96 -15.95 0.64 10.01
C GLU A 96 -15.39 -0.68 9.48
N SER A 97 -16.26 -1.49 8.85
CA SER A 97 -15.89 -2.79 8.31
C SER A 97 -14.90 -2.65 7.15
N LEU A 98 -15.06 -1.61 6.32
CA LEU A 98 -14.15 -1.35 5.21
C LEU A 98 -12.76 -0.99 5.76
N VAL A 99 -12.69 -0.04 6.68
CA VAL A 99 -11.42 0.43 7.27
C VAL A 99 -10.70 -0.70 8.01
N TYR A 100 -11.41 -1.49 8.82
CA TYR A 100 -10.83 -2.64 9.51
C TYR A 100 -10.26 -3.67 8.53
N SER A 101 -11.00 -3.95 7.46
CA SER A 101 -10.61 -4.93 6.46
C SER A 101 -9.38 -4.46 5.66
N THR A 102 -9.28 -3.18 5.32
CA THR A 102 -8.08 -2.57 4.72
C THR A 102 -6.88 -2.67 5.65
N LEU A 103 -7.07 -2.40 6.96
CA LEU A 103 -6.01 -2.54 7.94
C LEU A 103 -5.53 -4.00 8.08
N SER A 104 -6.45 -4.97 8.04
CA SER A 104 -6.10 -6.39 8.08
C SER A 104 -5.31 -6.81 6.84
N ASN A 105 -5.72 -6.36 5.66
CA ASN A 105 -5.04 -6.67 4.40
C ASN A 105 -3.69 -5.99 4.28
N PHE A 106 -3.55 -4.76 4.78
CA PHE A 106 -2.25 -4.10 4.91
C PHE A 106 -1.30 -4.92 5.78
N ASN A 107 -1.78 -5.42 6.93
CA ASN A 107 -0.97 -6.28 7.78
C ASN A 107 -0.59 -7.60 7.08
N GLU A 108 -1.49 -8.20 6.31
CA GLU A 108 -1.18 -9.40 5.52
C GLU A 108 -0.15 -9.12 4.41
N ALA A 109 -0.28 -8.00 3.70
CA ALA A 109 0.71 -7.58 2.71
C ALA A 109 2.09 -7.35 3.34
N LEU A 110 2.15 -6.73 4.52
CA LEU A 110 3.40 -6.55 5.27
C LEU A 110 4.00 -7.89 5.72
N LEU A 111 3.18 -8.85 6.16
CA LEU A 111 3.67 -10.19 6.52
C LEU A 111 4.34 -10.83 5.31
N ILE A 112 3.74 -10.74 4.12
CA ILE A 112 4.31 -11.32 2.89
C ILE A 112 5.62 -10.59 2.51
N LEU A 113 5.66 -9.25 2.58
CA LEU A 113 6.85 -8.47 2.24
C LEU A 113 8.01 -8.65 3.23
N PHE A 114 7.69 -8.94 4.50
CA PHE A 114 8.67 -9.08 5.58
C PHE A 114 8.96 -10.55 5.94
N ASP A 115 8.70 -11.49 5.03
CA ASP A 115 9.03 -12.91 5.19
C ASP A 115 8.36 -13.56 6.44
N ASN A 116 7.08 -13.20 6.69
CA ASN A 116 6.21 -13.66 7.79
C ASN A 116 6.61 -13.22 9.20
N SER A 117 7.50 -12.23 9.34
CA SER A 117 7.81 -11.61 10.65
C SER A 117 7.63 -10.10 10.59
N ILE A 118 6.80 -9.54 11.48
CA ILE A 118 6.65 -8.09 11.64
C ILE A 118 7.12 -7.73 13.05
N ASP A 119 8.37 -7.27 13.12
CA ASP A 119 8.99 -6.72 14.33
C ASP A 119 9.43 -5.28 14.07
N LYS A 120 9.61 -4.50 15.16
CA LYS A 120 10.10 -3.12 15.08
C LYS A 120 11.41 -3.00 14.28
N LEU A 121 12.34 -3.95 14.48
CA LEU A 121 13.62 -3.96 13.75
C LEU A 121 13.41 -4.20 12.26
N THR A 122 12.65 -5.24 11.90
CA THR A 122 12.37 -5.58 10.50
C THR A 122 11.65 -4.44 9.76
N LEU A 123 10.74 -3.74 10.44
CA LEU A 123 10.02 -2.59 9.88
C LEU A 123 10.95 -1.39 9.62
N LEU A 124 11.95 -1.19 10.48
CA LEU A 124 12.95 -0.13 10.29
C LEU A 124 13.97 -0.48 9.21
N GLU A 125 14.37 -1.74 9.09
CA GLU A 125 15.28 -2.21 8.03
C GLU A 125 14.61 -2.16 6.65
N LYS A 126 13.34 -2.55 6.56
CA LYS A 126 12.55 -2.58 5.33
C LYS A 126 11.53 -1.42 5.25
N TYR A 127 11.93 -0.24 5.72
CA TYR A 127 11.05 0.95 5.77
C TYR A 127 10.57 1.39 4.39
N ASP A 128 11.40 1.25 3.35
CA ASP A 128 11.05 1.63 1.99
C ASP A 128 9.87 0.79 1.45
N LEU A 129 9.86 -0.52 1.75
CA LEU A 129 8.78 -1.42 1.36
C LEU A 129 7.47 -1.10 2.09
N LEU A 130 7.55 -0.66 3.34
CA LEU A 130 6.39 -0.18 4.10
C LEU A 130 5.76 1.03 3.40
N CYS A 131 6.57 2.02 3.02
CA CYS A 131 6.09 3.22 2.33
C CYS A 131 5.44 2.88 0.98
N LEU A 132 6.09 2.04 0.16
CA LEU A 132 5.55 1.61 -1.13
C LEU A 132 4.25 0.82 -0.97
N CYS A 133 4.17 -0.10 0.00
CA CYS A 133 2.96 -0.87 0.28
C CYS A 133 1.80 0.06 0.65
N LEU A 134 2.06 1.09 1.45
CA LEU A 134 1.05 2.04 1.87
C LEU A 134 0.59 2.96 0.72
N ASP A 135 1.50 3.37 -0.16
CA ASP A 135 1.17 4.16 -1.35
C ASP A 135 0.34 3.38 -2.39
N GLU A 136 0.52 2.06 -2.51
CA GLU A 136 -0.32 1.22 -3.38
C GLU A 136 -1.74 1.02 -2.84
N ILE A 137 -1.92 1.07 -1.51
CA ILE A 137 -3.24 0.88 -0.87
C ILE A 137 -4.02 2.19 -0.81
N ILE A 138 -3.36 3.29 -0.41
CA ILE A 138 -4.02 4.55 -0.08
C ILE A 138 -3.35 5.71 -0.80
N ASP A 139 -4.15 6.40 -1.60
CA ASP A 139 -3.74 7.65 -2.27
C ASP A 139 -4.57 8.81 -1.73
N ASP A 140 -3.91 9.77 -1.07
CA ASP A 140 -4.52 10.95 -0.47
C ASP A 140 -5.80 10.71 0.36
N GLY A 141 -5.90 9.55 1.01
CA GLY A 141 -7.02 9.14 1.86
C GLY A 141 -8.11 8.33 1.14
N ILE A 142 -7.92 8.04 -0.15
CA ILE A 142 -8.77 7.17 -0.95
C ILE A 142 -8.12 5.78 -1.00
N ILE A 143 -8.91 4.75 -0.73
CA ILE A 143 -8.45 3.36 -0.85
C ILE A 143 -8.50 2.96 -2.32
N ILE A 144 -7.35 2.66 -2.93
CA ILE A 144 -7.24 2.28 -4.35
C ILE A 144 -7.25 0.76 -4.50
N GLU A 145 -6.39 0.08 -3.75
CA GLU A 145 -6.20 -1.37 -3.85
C GLU A 145 -6.47 -2.03 -2.51
N TYR A 146 -7.07 -3.21 -2.56
CA TYR A 146 -7.51 -3.92 -1.36
C TYR A 146 -6.88 -5.31 -1.24
N ASP A 147 -6.54 -5.95 -2.37
CA ASP A 147 -6.03 -7.32 -2.37
C ASP A 147 -4.52 -7.39 -2.00
N PRO A 148 -4.13 -8.08 -0.90
CA PRO A 148 -2.74 -8.14 -0.45
C PRO A 148 -1.80 -8.76 -1.49
N ALA A 149 -2.25 -9.79 -2.22
CA ALA A 149 -1.40 -10.44 -3.23
C ALA A 149 -1.08 -9.48 -4.39
N THR A 150 -2.08 -8.71 -4.84
CA THR A 150 -1.92 -7.69 -5.87
C THR A 150 -0.98 -6.58 -5.40
N ILE A 151 -1.15 -6.07 -4.18
CA ILE A 151 -0.28 -5.02 -3.58
C ILE A 151 1.18 -5.49 -3.55
N VAL A 152 1.44 -6.66 -2.97
CA VAL A 152 2.79 -7.24 -2.88
C VAL A 152 3.41 -7.37 -4.28
N SER A 153 2.63 -7.81 -5.26
CA SER A 153 3.13 -7.99 -6.63
C SER A 153 3.54 -6.66 -7.29
N ARG A 154 2.85 -5.56 -7.00
CA ARG A 154 3.16 -4.21 -7.50
C ARG A 154 4.35 -3.59 -6.78
N VAL A 155 4.43 -3.75 -5.46
CA VAL A 155 5.58 -3.28 -4.66
C VAL A 155 6.87 -4.01 -5.06
N THR A 156 6.80 -5.32 -5.30
CA THR A 156 7.98 -6.15 -5.61
C THR A 156 8.41 -6.03 -7.07
N LYS A 157 7.46 -5.83 -7.99
CA LYS A 157 7.76 -5.65 -9.41
C LYS A 157 7.73 -4.15 -9.70
N PRO A 158 8.89 -3.46 -9.74
CA PRO A 158 8.89 -2.09 -10.23
C PRO A 158 8.19 -2.07 -11.58
N HIS A 159 7.49 -0.98 -11.90
CA HIS A 159 6.95 -0.76 -13.24
C HIS A 159 8.11 -0.83 -14.24
N SER A 160 8.42 -2.03 -14.73
CA SER A 160 9.06 -2.17 -16.01
C SER A 160 8.02 -1.61 -16.96
N ASN A 161 8.19 -0.35 -17.34
CA ASN A 161 7.73 0.13 -18.63
C ASN A 161 7.87 -1.06 -19.57
N GLN A 162 6.75 -1.51 -20.14
CA GLN A 162 6.68 -2.65 -21.04
C GLN A 162 7.61 -2.41 -22.24
N ILE A 163 8.88 -2.68 -22.04
CA ILE A 163 9.79 -3.20 -23.03
C ILE A 163 10.01 -4.60 -22.50
N ASP A 164 9.47 -5.57 -23.22
CA ASP A 164 9.57 -6.99 -22.91
C ASP A 164 11.04 -7.43 -22.82
N VAL A 165 11.70 -7.18 -21.69
CA VAL A 165 13.06 -7.70 -21.44
C VAL A 165 13.01 -9.23 -21.29
N ASN A 166 11.84 -9.79 -20.96
CA ASN A 166 11.63 -11.24 -20.99
C ASN A 166 11.55 -11.82 -22.42
N ASN A 167 11.23 -11.02 -23.44
CA ASN A 167 11.40 -11.42 -24.84
C ASN A 167 12.84 -11.20 -25.36
N LEU A 168 13.66 -10.41 -24.65
CA LEU A 168 15.08 -10.22 -24.98
C LEU A 168 16.01 -11.24 -24.31
N ARG A 169 15.61 -11.84 -23.17
CA ARG A 169 16.38 -12.90 -22.50
C ARG A 169 16.33 -14.25 -23.21
N ASN A 170 15.38 -14.45 -24.12
CA ASN A 170 15.25 -15.66 -24.93
C ASN A 170 15.89 -15.57 -26.32
N ILE A 171 16.61 -14.48 -26.63
CA ILE A 171 17.57 -14.52 -27.73
C ILE A 171 18.80 -15.24 -27.16
N ASP A 172 18.78 -16.57 -27.27
CA ASP A 172 19.92 -17.42 -26.99
C ASP A 172 20.99 -17.09 -28.05
N ILE A 173 21.92 -16.18 -27.74
CA ILE A 173 23.05 -15.74 -28.61
C ILE A 173 24.12 -16.85 -28.72
N SER A 174 23.74 -18.10 -28.45
CA SER A 174 24.53 -19.29 -28.68
C SER A 174 24.60 -19.60 -30.18
N GLU A 175 25.66 -20.28 -30.63
CA GLU A 175 25.80 -20.76 -32.02
C GLU A 175 24.58 -21.54 -32.52
N LYS A 176 23.84 -22.19 -31.60
CA LYS A 176 22.58 -22.87 -31.87
C LYS A 176 21.43 -21.91 -32.26
N GLY A 177 21.36 -20.73 -31.66
CA GLY A 177 20.38 -19.69 -31.98
C GLY A 177 20.64 -19.04 -33.34
N LEU A 178 21.92 -18.76 -33.64
CA LEU A 178 22.36 -18.25 -34.95
C LEU A 178 22.10 -19.25 -36.08
N PHE A 179 22.38 -20.55 -35.86
CA PHE A 179 22.12 -21.58 -36.86
C PHE A 179 20.62 -21.80 -37.11
N ASN A 180 19.79 -21.71 -36.05
CA ASN A 180 18.33 -21.77 -36.20
C ASN A 180 17.77 -20.53 -36.91
N ALA A 181 18.31 -19.34 -36.65
CA ALA A 181 17.92 -18.12 -37.36
C ALA A 181 18.34 -18.17 -38.85
N LEU A 182 19.55 -18.67 -39.15
CA LEU A 182 20.05 -18.81 -40.51
C LEU A 182 19.26 -19.85 -41.31
N SER A 183 18.94 -21.00 -40.71
CA SER A 183 18.10 -22.03 -41.32
C SER A 183 16.66 -21.55 -41.51
N PHE A 184 16.13 -20.73 -40.61
CA PHE A 184 14.83 -20.10 -40.80
C PHE A 184 14.84 -19.06 -41.94
N ALA A 185 15.90 -18.25 -42.03
CA ALA A 185 16.08 -17.29 -43.11
C ALA A 185 16.25 -17.98 -44.48
N SER A 186 17.04 -19.05 -44.56
CA SER A 186 17.21 -19.82 -45.81
C SER A 186 15.92 -20.53 -46.22
N LYS A 187 15.16 -21.07 -45.27
CA LYS A 187 13.85 -21.67 -45.52
C LYS A 187 12.84 -20.64 -46.04
N LYS A 188 12.82 -19.44 -45.46
CA LYS A 188 11.91 -18.35 -45.87
C LYS A 188 12.30 -17.73 -47.22
N LEU A 189 13.59 -17.69 -47.55
CA LEU A 189 14.08 -17.33 -48.90
C LEU A 189 13.70 -18.39 -49.94
N GLY A 190 13.82 -19.68 -49.60
CA GLY A 190 13.37 -20.79 -50.45
C GLY A 190 11.86 -20.73 -50.72
N GLU A 191 11.05 -20.48 -49.70
CA GLU A 191 9.60 -20.29 -49.86
C GLU A 191 9.26 -19.07 -50.75
N ARG A 192 10.01 -17.97 -50.63
CA ARG A 192 9.82 -16.79 -51.51
C ARG A 192 10.26 -17.02 -52.95
N LEU A 193 11.28 -17.83 -53.19
CA LEU A 193 11.69 -18.26 -54.53
C LEU A 193 10.68 -19.25 -55.13
N GLN A 194 10.07 -20.11 -54.31
CA GLN A 194 9.07 -21.08 -54.77
C GLN A 194 7.69 -20.47 -55.01
N GLN A 195 7.35 -19.38 -54.31
CA GLN A 195 6.15 -18.57 -54.57
C GLN A 195 6.36 -17.52 -55.68
N GLY A 196 7.56 -17.45 -56.26
CA GLY A 196 7.96 -16.54 -57.33
C GLY A 196 8.24 -17.25 -58.64
N LEU A 197 7.26 -18.02 -59.14
CA LEU A 197 6.99 -18.26 -60.56
C LEU A 197 5.48 -18.46 -60.76
#